data_AF-A0A3D2L5F8-F1
#
_entry.id   AF-A0A3D2L5F8-F1
#
_cell.length_a   1.000
_cell.length_b   1.000
_cell.length_c   1.000
_cell.angle_alpha   90.00
_cell.angle_beta   90.00
_cell.angle_gamma   90.00
#
_symmetry.space_group_name_H-M   'P 1'
#
loop_
_entity.id
_entity.type
_entity.pdbx_description
1 polymer ?
#
loop_
_entity_poly.entity_id
_entity_poly.type
_entity_poly.pdbx_seq_one_letter_code
_entity_poly.pdbx_strand_id
1 'polypeptide(L)'
;MMAIIRQGHKWIALILGIQLALWMLSGLGMAILPHSKVVGHHRTAEPAAPAPLSELAGAEIGQPDALGRGDVREIRLKNLNGRAVFETVTPDGSTLSEAVSGDTINVSEALAGDIALKDYSGPGEISQTRLLTEPTLEIRDHAPPAWRIDFSDPEQTSLYISASNGEILERRNNYWRTFDVFWMVHIMDYVSRSSFNHPLIILSALIVLWLGFSGIALWWDSFRRNDFNVIGRWRSRKHTFALALSDSEGGAIRTVDARPMQSLFTAMGKEGYPLPSTCGGGGTCGLCRVRIGPDLPILPADRRQIPDAELEEGYRLACQHQITSPLSVTLPHGLLDATDIKAVVVSSTFITPDMYELCLSLPTPLDFRAGSYVQVEIPPFTSCLDELDLPDQVKAQWERS
;
A
#
# COMPACT_ATOMS: atom_id res chain seq x y z
N MET A 1 -19.11 -4.59 -20.09
CA MET A 1 -19.11 -3.58 -18.99
C MET A 1 -18.40 -4.09 -17.73
N MET A 2 -18.79 -5.22 -17.13
CA MET A 2 -18.15 -5.76 -15.91
C MET A 2 -16.65 -6.10 -16.03
N ALA A 3 -16.18 -6.53 -17.21
CA ALA A 3 -14.75 -6.83 -17.42
C ALA A 3 -13.86 -5.58 -17.34
N ILE A 4 -14.32 -4.45 -17.88
CA ILE A 4 -13.62 -3.16 -17.83
C ILE A 4 -13.55 -2.65 -16.38
N ILE A 5 -14.66 -2.75 -15.65
CA ILE A 5 -14.72 -2.37 -14.22
C ILE A 5 -13.74 -3.21 -13.40
N ARG A 6 -13.67 -4.52 -13.64
CA ARG A 6 -12.77 -5.43 -12.91
C ARG A 6 -11.30 -5.12 -13.18
N GLN A 7 -10.95 -4.87 -14.44
CA GLN A 7 -9.58 -4.52 -14.82
C GLN A 7 -9.18 -3.14 -14.27
N GLY A 8 -10.06 -2.14 -14.39
CA GLY A 8 -9.87 -0.81 -13.81
C GLY A 8 -9.71 -0.86 -12.29
N HIS A 9 -10.62 -1.56 -11.60
CA HIS A 9 -10.55 -1.74 -10.15
C HIS A 9 -9.22 -2.38 -9.73
N LYS A 10 -8.75 -3.45 -10.41
CA LYS A 10 -7.50 -4.13 -10.09
C LYS A 10 -6.28 -3.19 -10.14
N TRP A 11 -6.11 -2.46 -11.23
CA TRP A 11 -4.91 -1.63 -11.42
C TRP A 11 -4.97 -0.32 -10.64
N ILE A 12 -6.14 0.32 -10.57
CA ILE A 12 -6.32 1.53 -9.75
C ILE A 12 -6.14 1.18 -8.27
N ALA A 13 -6.67 0.04 -7.81
CA ALA A 13 -6.45 -0.43 -6.44
C ALA A 13 -4.99 -0.76 -6.14
N LEU A 14 -4.22 -1.28 -7.10
CA LEU A 14 -2.79 -1.51 -6.91
C LEU A 14 -2.02 -0.20 -6.71
N ILE A 15 -2.23 0.77 -7.61
CA ILE A 15 -1.56 2.07 -7.54
C ILE A 15 -1.92 2.79 -6.24
N LEU A 16 -3.22 2.84 -5.90
CA LEU A 16 -3.66 3.46 -4.65
C LEU A 16 -3.30 2.66 -3.42
N GLY A 17 -3.18 1.34 -3.51
CA GLY A 17 -2.68 0.50 -2.44
C GLY A 17 -1.23 0.83 -2.09
N ILE A 18 -0.39 1.07 -3.10
CA ILE A 18 0.98 1.55 -2.91
C ILE A 18 0.98 2.94 -2.26
N GLN A 19 0.15 3.87 -2.76
CA GLN A 19 0.03 5.20 -2.17
C GLN A 19 -0.46 5.15 -0.72
N LEU A 20 -1.43 4.29 -0.39
CA LEU A 20 -1.93 4.08 0.97
C LEU A 20 -0.83 3.49 1.88
N ALA A 21 -0.01 2.57 1.37
CA ALA A 21 1.13 2.04 2.13
C ALA A 21 2.15 3.14 2.45
N LEU A 22 2.46 4.03 1.49
CA LEU A 22 3.31 5.20 1.72
C LEU A 22 2.69 6.18 2.73
N TRP A 23 1.37 6.39 2.64
CA TRP A 23 0.62 7.21 3.59
C TRP A 23 0.65 6.62 5.02
N MET A 24 0.48 5.31 5.17
CA MET A 24 0.60 4.62 6.46
C MET A 24 2.03 4.66 7.01
N LEU A 25 3.04 4.43 6.16
CA LEU A 25 4.44 4.45 6.56
C LEU A 25 4.88 5.84 7.02
N SER A 26 4.46 6.89 6.31
CA SER A 26 4.71 8.28 6.71
C SER A 26 3.97 8.65 7.99
N GLY A 27 2.71 8.22 8.16
CA GLY A 27 1.96 8.41 9.40
C GLY A 27 2.64 7.74 10.60
N LEU A 28 3.14 6.51 10.43
CA LEU A 28 3.92 5.79 11.43
C LEU A 28 5.22 6.53 11.76
N GLY A 29 5.94 7.00 10.75
CA GLY A 29 7.16 7.80 10.92
C GLY A 29 6.91 9.04 11.78
N MET A 30 5.85 9.79 11.50
CA MET A 30 5.46 10.94 12.32
C MET A 30 5.06 10.57 13.75
N ALA A 31 4.38 9.43 13.95
CA ALA A 31 3.94 8.99 15.26
C ALA A 31 5.09 8.53 16.18
N ILE A 32 6.19 8.03 15.61
CA ILE A 32 7.37 7.56 16.36
C ILE A 32 8.28 8.73 16.78
N LEU A 33 8.30 9.83 16.00
CA LEU A 33 9.16 10.98 16.29
C LEU A 33 8.63 11.76 17.51
N PRO A 34 9.45 12.01 18.55
CA PRO A 34 9.00 12.75 19.73
C PRO A 34 8.62 14.19 19.38
N HIS A 35 7.36 14.56 19.61
CA HIS A 35 6.84 15.89 19.28
C HIS A 35 7.66 17.03 19.91
N SER A 36 8.07 16.90 21.17
CA SER A 36 8.90 17.90 21.87
C SER A 36 10.26 18.13 21.20
N LYS A 37 10.81 17.10 20.54
CA LYS A 37 12.05 17.21 19.77
C LYS A 37 11.81 17.82 18.40
N VAL A 38 10.73 17.45 17.72
CA VAL A 38 10.34 18.00 16.41
C VAL A 38 10.09 19.51 16.49
N VAL A 39 9.39 19.98 17.53
CA VAL A 39 9.13 21.42 17.70
C VAL A 39 10.37 22.18 18.18
N GLY A 40 11.30 21.51 18.87
CA GLY A 40 12.57 22.10 19.29
C GLY A 40 12.51 22.99 20.53
N HIS A 41 11.34 23.19 21.16
CA HIS A 41 11.21 24.01 22.39
C HIS A 41 12.03 23.50 23.58
N HIS A 42 12.44 22.23 23.56
CA HIS A 42 13.34 21.68 24.58
C HIS A 42 14.76 22.29 24.53
N ARG A 43 15.08 23.09 23.50
CA ARG A 43 16.32 23.87 23.37
C ARG A 43 16.13 25.35 23.65
N THR A 44 14.95 25.75 24.13
CA THR A 44 14.70 27.11 24.56
C THR A 44 15.24 27.28 25.98
N ALA A 45 16.02 28.32 26.21
CA ALA A 45 16.48 28.75 27.51
C ALA A 45 15.30 29.24 28.35
N GLU A 46 15.38 29.07 29.66
CA GLU A 46 14.39 29.65 30.54
C GLU A 46 14.38 31.17 30.36
N PRO A 47 13.21 31.79 30.11
CA PRO A 47 13.12 33.23 29.95
C PRO A 47 13.64 33.92 31.20
N ALA A 48 14.61 34.82 31.03
CA ALA A 48 15.01 35.71 32.11
C ALA A 48 13.80 36.55 32.54
N ALA A 49 13.72 36.87 33.85
CA ALA A 49 12.69 37.76 34.35
C ALA A 49 12.68 39.06 33.53
N PRO A 50 11.53 39.50 33.00
CA PRO A 50 11.48 40.67 32.13
C PRO A 50 11.88 41.90 32.94
N ALA A 51 13.01 42.51 32.56
CA ALA A 51 13.41 43.78 33.13
C ALA A 51 12.42 44.88 32.69
N PRO A 52 12.03 45.81 33.59
CA PRO A 52 11.22 46.96 33.22
C PRO A 52 11.85 47.72 32.05
N LEU A 53 11.06 48.08 31.05
CA LEU A 53 11.56 48.81 29.87
C LEU A 53 12.18 50.18 30.26
N SER A 54 11.70 50.78 31.35
CA SER A 54 12.30 51.99 31.94
C SER A 54 13.70 51.76 32.50
N GLU A 55 13.97 50.58 33.05
CA GLU A 55 15.30 50.21 33.55
C GLU A 55 16.26 49.90 32.39
N LEU A 56 15.75 49.26 31.33
CA LEU A 56 16.50 48.95 30.12
C LEU A 56 16.84 50.20 29.29
N ALA A 57 16.01 51.24 29.33
CA ALA A 57 16.30 52.51 28.69
C ALA A 57 17.43 53.28 29.40
N GLY A 58 17.53 53.17 30.73
CA GLY A 58 18.55 53.88 31.53
C GLY A 58 18.45 55.43 31.49
N ALA A 59 17.51 55.98 30.71
CA ALA A 59 17.26 57.39 30.47
C ALA A 59 15.79 57.62 30.07
N GLU A 60 15.39 58.87 29.87
CA GLU A 60 14.05 59.18 29.33
C GLU A 60 13.89 58.56 27.94
N ILE A 61 12.81 57.80 27.77
CA ILE A 61 12.42 57.22 26.50
C ILE A 61 12.07 58.38 25.55
N GLY A 62 12.78 58.46 24.44
CA GLY A 62 12.58 59.45 23.40
C GLY A 62 11.32 59.20 22.58
N GLN A 63 11.12 60.02 21.55
CA GLN A 63 10.07 59.79 20.56
C GLN A 63 10.55 58.83 19.47
N PRO A 64 9.71 57.91 18.98
CA PRO A 64 10.08 57.06 17.86
C PRO A 64 10.35 57.91 16.61
N ASP A 65 11.50 57.67 15.95
CA ASP A 65 11.93 58.37 14.73
C ASP A 65 10.93 58.22 13.56
N ALA A 66 9.98 57.28 13.69
CA ALA A 66 8.91 57.05 12.74
C ALA A 66 7.77 58.10 12.75
N LEU A 67 7.71 58.97 13.77
CA LEU A 67 6.72 60.06 13.85
C LEU A 67 7.00 61.14 12.78
N GLY A 68 6.67 60.83 11.53
CA GLY A 68 6.86 61.71 10.37
C GLY A 68 7.07 61.00 9.03
N ARG A 69 7.24 59.66 9.01
CA ARG A 69 7.51 58.88 7.80
C ARG A 69 6.32 57.95 7.44
N GLY A 70 5.29 58.52 6.81
CA GLY A 70 4.25 57.75 6.10
C GLY A 70 3.17 57.10 6.98
N ASP A 71 2.46 56.12 6.40
CA ASP A 71 1.34 55.41 7.03
C ASP A 71 1.85 54.37 8.04
N VAL A 72 1.89 54.76 9.31
CA VAL A 72 2.25 53.85 10.41
C VAL A 72 1.00 53.09 10.87
N ARG A 73 1.07 51.75 10.90
CA ARG A 73 -0.02 50.90 11.39
C ARG A 73 0.05 50.67 12.89
N GLU A 74 1.26 50.46 13.40
CA GLU A 74 1.48 50.12 14.81
C GLU A 74 2.88 50.53 15.25
N ILE A 75 3.01 51.01 16.48
CA ILE A 75 4.29 51.24 17.14
C ILE A 75 4.30 50.46 18.46
N ARG A 76 5.30 49.60 18.65
CA ARG A 76 5.47 48.78 19.85
C ARG A 76 6.79 49.11 20.52
N LEU A 77 6.78 49.35 21.83
CA LEU A 77 8.00 49.38 22.64
C LEU A 77 8.27 47.97 23.17
N LYS A 78 9.42 47.38 22.82
CA LYS A 78 9.81 46.03 23.24
C LYS A 78 11.25 45.97 23.72
N ASN A 79 11.57 44.90 24.45
CA ASN A 79 12.94 44.57 24.81
C ASN A 79 13.55 43.74 23.68
N LEU A 80 14.64 44.21 23.08
CA LEU A 80 15.46 43.45 22.13
C LEU A 80 16.87 43.28 22.69
N ASN A 81 17.21 42.05 23.06
CA ASN A 81 18.54 41.66 23.56
C ASN A 81 19.02 42.47 24.78
N GLY A 82 18.12 42.97 25.63
CA GLY A 82 18.45 43.82 26.79
C GLY A 82 18.47 45.32 26.48
N ARG A 83 17.88 45.75 25.37
CA ARG A 83 17.71 47.17 25.00
C ARG A 83 16.24 47.48 24.77
N ALA A 84 15.79 48.65 25.21
CA ALA A 84 14.48 49.15 24.86
C ALA A 84 14.49 49.65 23.40
N VAL A 85 13.62 49.10 22.55
CA VAL A 85 13.52 49.44 21.13
C VAL A 85 12.07 49.69 20.72
N PHE A 86 11.87 50.67 19.83
CA PHE A 86 10.61 50.89 19.14
C PHE A 86 10.58 50.08 17.85
N GLU A 87 9.62 49.17 17.74
CA GLU A 87 9.23 48.52 16.48
C GLU A 87 8.11 49.32 15.85
N THR A 88 8.37 49.87 14.67
CA THR A 88 7.38 50.56 13.85
C THR A 88 6.96 49.63 12.72
N VAL A 89 5.66 49.34 12.64
CA VAL A 89 5.06 48.51 11.59
C VAL A 89 4.40 49.41 10.56
N THR A 90 4.90 49.34 9.33
CA THR A 90 4.35 50.03 8.15
C THR A 90 3.76 48.99 7.16
N PRO A 91 3.02 49.41 6.12
CA PRO A 91 2.60 48.51 5.05
C PRO A 91 3.75 47.77 4.35
N ASP A 92 4.95 48.36 4.33
CA ASP A 92 6.12 47.86 3.61
C ASP A 92 7.05 46.99 4.48
N GLY A 93 6.84 46.95 5.79
CA GLY A 93 7.63 46.11 6.70
C GLY A 93 7.72 46.66 8.13
N SER A 94 8.60 46.07 8.93
CA SER A 94 8.93 46.55 10.28
C SER A 94 10.32 47.17 10.32
N THR A 95 10.46 48.28 11.03
CA THR A 95 11.74 48.92 11.33
C THR A 95 11.93 49.05 12.83
N LEU A 96 13.18 48.93 13.27
CA LEU A 96 13.55 49.08 14.68
C LEU A 96 14.31 50.38 14.89
N SER A 97 14.02 51.07 15.98
CA SER A 97 14.79 52.23 16.44
C SER A 97 15.07 52.12 17.95
N GLU A 98 16.23 52.58 18.39
CA GLU A 98 16.58 52.58 19.81
C GLU A 98 15.71 53.58 20.57
N ALA A 99 15.18 53.17 21.73
CA ALA A 99 14.19 53.96 22.45
C ALA A 99 14.72 55.26 23.06
N VAL A 100 16.04 55.44 23.15
CA VAL A 100 16.67 56.63 23.76
C VAL A 100 17.33 57.53 22.72
N SER A 101 18.20 56.99 21.87
CA SER A 101 18.91 57.76 20.84
C SER A 101 18.02 58.07 19.62
N GLY A 102 17.02 57.23 19.34
CA GLY A 102 16.24 57.27 18.11
C GLY A 102 16.96 56.64 16.91
N ASP A 103 18.18 56.14 17.08
CA ASP A 103 18.95 55.56 15.98
C ASP A 103 18.30 54.29 15.43
N THR A 104 18.29 54.15 14.10
CA THR A 104 17.75 52.94 13.44
C THR A 104 18.63 51.74 13.75
N ILE A 105 18.03 50.65 14.24
CA ILE A 105 18.71 49.39 14.55
C ILE A 105 18.45 48.42 13.41
N ASN A 106 19.52 47.94 12.77
CA ASN A 106 19.47 46.79 11.89
C ASN A 106 19.89 45.54 12.67
N VAL A 107 19.17 44.44 12.49
CA VAL A 107 19.58 43.15 13.06
C VAL A 107 20.78 42.64 12.30
N SER A 108 21.98 42.96 12.81
CA SER A 108 23.25 42.48 12.26
C SER A 108 23.47 41.01 12.58
N GLU A 109 24.42 40.39 11.90
CA GLU A 109 24.86 39.01 12.18
C GLU A 109 25.25 38.83 13.66
N ALA A 110 25.97 39.79 14.23
CA ALA A 110 26.37 39.78 15.63
C ALA A 110 25.16 39.84 16.57
N LEU A 111 24.20 40.75 16.31
CA LEU A 111 22.99 40.86 17.12
C LEU A 111 22.11 39.62 17.02
N ALA A 112 21.98 39.03 15.83
CA ALA A 112 21.27 37.77 15.64
C ALA A 112 21.95 36.61 16.38
N GLY A 113 23.29 36.55 16.35
CA GLY A 113 24.07 35.58 17.12
C GLY A 113 23.84 35.70 18.63
N ASP A 114 23.85 36.93 19.16
CA ASP A 114 23.57 37.18 20.59
C ASP A 114 22.16 36.77 21.00
N ILE A 115 21.16 37.09 20.17
CA ILE A 115 19.76 36.68 20.40
C ILE A 115 19.66 35.15 20.40
N ALA A 116 20.30 34.49 19.44
CA ALA A 116 20.35 33.03 19.36
C ALA A 116 21.01 32.39 20.58
N LEU A 117 22.14 32.93 21.05
CA LEU A 117 22.86 32.42 22.23
C LEU A 117 22.06 32.57 23.53
N LYS A 118 21.33 33.67 23.70
CA LYS A 118 20.49 33.87 24.90
C LYS A 118 19.29 32.94 24.94
N ASP A 119 18.75 32.60 23.78
CA ASP A 119 17.58 31.75 23.65
C ASP A 119 17.93 30.25 23.59
N TYR A 120 19.14 29.87 23.16
CA TYR A 120 19.56 28.48 23.04
C TYR A 120 20.06 27.90 24.37
N SER A 121 19.52 26.74 24.78
CA SER A 121 19.90 26.02 26.01
C SER A 121 20.58 24.67 25.78
N GLY A 122 21.02 24.38 24.55
CA GLY A 122 21.69 23.12 24.23
C GLY A 122 23.22 23.15 24.41
N PRO A 123 23.90 22.00 24.16
CA PRO A 123 25.33 21.84 24.42
C PRO A 123 26.24 22.34 23.29
N GLY A 124 25.67 22.78 22.16
CA GLY A 124 26.43 23.23 21.00
C GLY A 124 26.83 24.70 21.05
N GLU A 125 27.78 25.06 20.20
CA GLU A 125 28.18 26.44 19.95
C GLU A 125 27.72 26.88 18.56
N ILE A 126 27.68 28.19 18.30
CA ILE A 126 27.39 28.69 16.95
C ILE A 126 28.50 28.22 16.00
N SER A 127 28.09 27.46 14.99
CA SER A 127 28.96 26.90 13.95
C SER A 127 28.93 27.72 12.67
N GLN A 128 27.76 28.25 12.30
CA GLN A 128 27.56 29.01 11.08
C GLN A 128 26.40 29.99 11.23
N THR A 129 26.56 31.14 10.58
CA THR A 129 25.60 32.22 10.48
C THR A 129 25.39 32.54 9.01
N ARG A 130 24.14 32.71 8.57
CA ARG A 130 23.83 33.03 7.18
C ARG A 130 22.60 33.90 7.06
N LEU A 131 22.69 34.96 6.26
CA LEU A 131 21.51 35.74 5.87
C LEU A 131 20.76 35.03 4.74
N LEU A 132 19.47 34.79 4.95
CA LEU A 132 18.55 34.26 3.95
C LEU A 132 17.73 35.41 3.40
N THR A 133 17.97 35.76 2.14
CA THR A 133 17.23 36.81 1.41
C THR A 133 16.04 36.24 0.65
N GLU A 134 15.96 34.93 0.50
CA GLU A 134 14.90 34.21 -0.20
C GLU A 134 14.16 33.28 0.77
N PRO A 135 12.87 33.01 0.52
CA PRO A 135 12.12 32.06 1.32
C PRO A 135 12.71 30.65 1.18
N THR A 136 12.78 29.91 2.28
CA THR A 136 13.21 28.50 2.29
C THR A 136 12.12 27.64 2.92
N LEU A 137 12.17 26.32 2.70
CA LEU A 137 11.19 25.40 3.30
C LEU A 137 11.17 25.49 4.84
N GLU A 138 12.30 25.77 5.48
CA GLU A 138 12.37 25.83 6.95
C GLU A 138 11.63 27.05 7.55
N ILE A 139 11.46 28.12 6.76
CA ILE A 139 10.77 29.38 7.13
C ILE A 139 9.67 29.76 6.13
N ARG A 140 9.02 28.78 5.51
CA ARG A 140 8.06 28.99 4.41
C ARG A 140 6.84 29.85 4.78
N ASP A 141 6.53 29.93 6.08
CA ASP A 141 5.41 30.71 6.62
C ASP A 141 5.82 32.14 7.03
N HIS A 142 7.09 32.51 6.83
CA HIS A 142 7.66 33.79 7.27
C HIS A 142 8.29 34.56 6.09
N ALA A 143 8.23 35.88 6.15
CA ALA A 143 8.82 36.74 5.14
C ALA A 143 10.35 36.86 5.34
N PRO A 144 11.16 36.75 4.26
CA PRO A 144 12.58 37.13 4.31
C PRO A 144 12.73 38.66 4.41
N PRO A 145 13.92 39.19 4.78
CA PRO A 145 15.14 38.46 5.11
C PRO A 145 15.17 37.90 6.54
N ALA A 146 15.82 36.75 6.72
CA ALA A 146 16.00 36.10 8.03
C ALA A 146 17.43 35.57 8.21
N TRP A 147 17.99 35.70 9.40
CA TRP A 147 19.25 35.08 9.80
C TRP A 147 19.01 33.63 10.21
N ARG A 148 19.79 32.71 9.63
CA ARG A 148 19.93 31.33 10.07
C ARG A 148 21.19 31.20 10.90
N ILE A 149 21.05 30.72 12.13
CA ILE A 149 22.13 30.48 13.08
C ILE A 149 22.18 28.98 13.38
N ASP A 150 23.23 28.30 12.95
CA ASP A 150 23.41 26.85 13.09
C ASP A 150 24.30 26.53 14.30
N PHE A 151 23.86 25.59 15.14
CA PHE A 151 24.58 25.12 16.32
C PHE A 151 25.26 23.77 16.07
N SER A 152 26.43 23.58 16.67
CA SER A 152 27.26 22.36 16.57
C SER A 152 26.78 21.21 17.49
N ASP A 153 25.48 21.12 17.76
CA ASP A 153 24.92 20.10 18.64
C ASP A 153 24.54 18.80 17.91
N PRO A 154 24.33 17.69 18.65
CA PRO A 154 23.99 16.40 18.02
C PRO A 154 22.69 16.42 17.20
N GLU A 155 21.79 17.37 17.45
CA GLU A 155 20.52 17.49 16.75
C GLU A 155 20.61 18.39 15.50
N GLN A 156 21.74 19.07 15.30
CA GLN A 156 21.96 20.08 14.25
C GLN A 156 20.89 21.16 14.29
N THR A 157 20.73 21.78 15.45
CA THR A 157 19.76 22.84 15.69
C THR A 157 20.11 24.09 14.88
N SER A 158 19.09 24.66 14.25
CA SER A 158 19.14 25.91 13.50
C SER A 158 18.06 26.84 14.05
N LEU A 159 18.45 28.04 14.45
CA LEU A 159 17.55 29.12 14.83
C LEU A 159 17.39 30.10 13.67
N TYR A 160 16.15 30.50 13.43
CA TYR A 160 15.79 31.47 12.39
C TYR A 160 15.31 32.75 13.05
N ILE A 161 16.00 33.86 12.78
CA ILE A 161 15.74 35.16 13.38
C ILE A 161 15.42 36.16 12.29
N SER A 162 14.33 36.90 12.41
CA SER A 162 13.96 37.94 11.47
C SER A 162 15.03 39.05 11.42
N ALA A 163 15.49 39.40 10.23
CA ALA A 163 16.46 40.48 10.07
C ALA A 163 15.82 41.88 10.18
N SER A 164 14.48 41.99 10.10
CA SER A 164 13.77 43.26 10.24
C SER A 164 13.49 43.62 11.69
N ASN A 165 13.09 42.65 12.52
CA ASN A 165 12.60 42.92 13.86
C ASN A 165 13.23 42.08 14.99
N GLY A 166 14.16 41.18 14.67
CA GLY A 166 14.93 40.39 15.63
C GLY A 166 14.12 39.29 16.33
N GLU A 167 12.91 39.00 15.86
CA GLU A 167 12.07 37.94 16.40
C GLU A 167 12.59 36.56 15.99
N ILE A 168 12.52 35.59 16.90
CA ILE A 168 12.82 34.20 16.58
C ILE A 168 11.61 33.62 15.84
N LEU A 169 11.75 33.48 14.54
CA LEU A 169 10.73 32.97 13.65
C LEU A 169 10.51 31.48 13.88
N GLU A 170 11.59 30.70 13.83
CA GLU A 170 11.52 29.25 13.84
C GLU A 170 12.73 28.59 14.49
N ARG A 171 12.49 27.37 14.97
CA ARG A 171 13.51 26.48 15.54
C ARG A 171 13.43 25.18 14.76
N ARG A 172 14.56 24.73 14.23
CA ARG A 172 14.63 23.55 13.37
C ARG A 172 15.78 22.68 13.80
N ASN A 173 15.64 21.38 13.58
CA ASN A 173 16.67 20.38 13.86
C ASN A 173 16.42 19.17 12.96
N ASN A 174 17.25 18.14 13.09
CA ASN A 174 17.10 16.94 12.27
C ASN A 174 15.82 16.14 12.56
N TYR A 175 15.26 16.23 13.77
CA TYR A 175 13.94 15.65 14.06
C TYR A 175 12.85 16.32 13.22
N TRP A 176 12.85 17.66 13.16
CA TRP A 176 11.94 18.41 12.31
C TRP A 176 12.15 18.11 10.83
N ARG A 177 13.41 18.09 10.34
CA ARG A 177 13.69 17.83 8.91
C ARG A 177 13.21 16.44 8.48
N THR A 178 13.37 15.45 9.36
CA THR A 178 12.84 14.10 9.13
C THR A 178 11.32 14.08 9.17
N PHE A 179 10.72 14.79 10.14
CA PHE A 179 9.27 14.93 10.23
C PHE A 179 8.68 15.58 8.98
N ASP A 180 9.29 16.65 8.46
CA ASP A 180 8.85 17.38 7.27
C ASP A 180 8.85 16.50 6.00
N VAL A 181 9.77 15.55 5.89
CA VAL A 181 9.77 14.55 4.80
C VAL A 181 8.57 13.61 4.92
N PHE A 182 8.28 13.11 6.12
CA PHE A 182 7.09 12.27 6.32
C PHE A 182 5.81 13.07 6.10
N TRP A 183 5.76 14.31 6.61
CA TRP A 183 4.66 15.23 6.40
C TRP A 183 4.38 15.44 4.92
N MET A 184 5.40 15.77 4.12
CA MET A 184 5.32 15.91 2.66
C MET A 184 4.61 14.72 1.98
N VAL A 185 5.06 13.50 2.30
CA VAL A 185 4.49 12.27 1.73
C VAL A 185 3.06 12.06 2.21
N HIS A 186 2.79 12.36 3.48
CA HIS A 186 1.50 12.09 4.12
C HIS A 186 0.39 13.04 3.63
N ILE A 187 0.69 14.33 3.49
CA ILE A 187 -0.27 15.33 3.00
C ILE A 187 -0.28 15.43 1.46
N MET A 188 0.64 14.75 0.78
CA MET A 188 0.81 14.74 -0.68
C MET A 188 0.97 16.14 -1.27
N ASP A 189 1.62 17.04 -0.53
CA ASP A 189 2.07 18.36 -0.96
C ASP A 189 3.60 18.32 -1.05
N TYR A 190 4.10 18.06 -2.27
CA TYR A 190 5.53 17.86 -2.52
C TYR A 190 6.31 19.17 -2.70
N VAL A 191 5.61 20.31 -2.81
CA VAL A 191 6.21 21.60 -3.14
C VAL A 191 6.19 22.52 -1.92
N SER A 192 5.01 22.95 -1.47
CA SER A 192 4.89 23.87 -0.34
C SER A 192 4.98 23.17 1.01
N ARG A 193 4.57 21.90 1.09
CA ARG A 193 4.45 21.09 2.31
C ARG A 193 3.70 21.80 3.45
N SER A 194 2.75 22.68 3.15
CA SER A 194 2.13 23.58 4.13
C SER A 194 0.67 23.24 4.43
N SER A 195 -0.05 22.69 3.45
CA SER A 195 -1.50 22.52 3.57
C SER A 195 -1.94 21.09 3.30
N PHE A 196 -2.71 20.55 4.25
CA PHE A 196 -3.41 19.28 4.08
C PHE A 196 -4.50 19.34 2.98
N ASN A 197 -5.03 20.53 2.67
CA ASN A 197 -6.08 20.70 1.67
C ASN A 197 -5.51 20.74 0.24
N HIS A 198 -4.65 19.79 -0.12
CA HIS A 198 -3.97 19.73 -1.41
C HIS A 198 -4.79 18.94 -2.45
N PRO A 199 -4.83 19.32 -3.74
CA PRO A 199 -5.61 18.63 -4.76
C PRO A 199 -5.30 17.13 -4.89
N LEU A 200 -4.05 16.71 -4.68
CA LEU A 200 -3.64 15.32 -4.82
C LEU A 200 -4.26 14.40 -3.76
N ILE A 201 -4.29 14.83 -2.49
CA ILE A 201 -4.90 14.04 -1.42
C ILE A 201 -6.42 14.03 -1.53
N ILE A 202 -7.03 15.14 -1.95
CA ILE A 202 -8.48 15.22 -2.22
C ILE A 202 -8.87 14.26 -3.34
N LEU A 203 -8.16 14.28 -4.48
CA LEU A 203 -8.42 13.39 -5.60
C LEU A 203 -8.23 11.91 -5.21
N SER A 204 -7.16 11.62 -4.46
CA SER A 204 -6.88 10.26 -3.99
C SER A 204 -7.98 9.76 -3.05
N ALA A 205 -8.47 10.59 -2.12
CA ALA A 205 -9.59 10.27 -1.24
C ALA A 205 -10.87 9.97 -2.02
N LEU A 206 -11.19 10.75 -3.07
CA LEU A 206 -12.34 10.50 -3.94
C LEU A 206 -12.22 9.17 -4.70
N ILE A 207 -11.02 8.82 -5.19
CA ILE A 207 -10.81 7.55 -5.90
C ILE A 207 -10.86 6.37 -4.91
N VAL A 208 -10.30 6.49 -3.71
CA VAL A 208 -10.42 5.45 -2.65
C VAL A 208 -11.89 5.23 -2.28
N LEU A 209 -12.67 6.32 -2.13
CA LEU A 209 -14.10 6.22 -1.87
C LEU A 209 -14.82 5.48 -3.00
N TRP A 210 -14.52 5.81 -4.26
CA TRP A 210 -15.04 5.10 -5.42
C TRP A 210 -14.61 3.62 -5.47
N LEU A 211 -13.36 3.30 -5.10
CA LEU A 211 -12.88 1.92 -4.98
C LEU A 211 -13.66 1.15 -3.91
N GLY A 212 -13.99 1.79 -2.79
CA GLY A 212 -14.86 1.20 -1.76
C GLY A 212 -16.24 0.84 -2.31
N PHE A 213 -16.91 1.76 -3.01
CA PHE A 213 -18.21 1.48 -3.63
C PHE A 213 -18.15 0.43 -4.73
N SER A 214 -17.15 0.49 -5.61
CA SER A 214 -16.97 -0.53 -6.67
C SER A 214 -16.64 -1.89 -6.08
N GLY A 215 -15.88 -1.95 -4.98
CA GLY A 215 -15.63 -3.16 -4.22
C GLY A 215 -16.91 -3.77 -3.64
N ILE A 216 -17.80 -2.97 -3.05
CA ILE A 216 -19.10 -3.44 -2.55
C ILE A 216 -20.00 -3.94 -3.69
N ALA A 217 -20.00 -3.25 -4.84
CA ALA A 217 -20.75 -3.70 -6.01
C ALA A 217 -20.24 -5.04 -6.56
N LEU A 218 -18.92 -5.22 -6.63
CA LEU A 218 -18.30 -6.50 -7.02
C LEU A 218 -18.49 -7.59 -5.94
N TRP A 219 -18.55 -7.19 -4.67
CA TRP A 219 -18.81 -8.08 -3.53
C TRP A 219 -20.18 -8.76 -3.64
N TRP A 220 -21.20 -8.06 -4.14
CA TRP A 220 -22.53 -8.63 -4.39
C TRP A 220 -22.56 -9.64 -5.54
N ASP A 221 -21.68 -9.51 -6.53
CA ASP A 221 -21.51 -10.47 -7.64
C ASP A 221 -20.67 -11.69 -7.24
N SER A 222 -19.80 -11.56 -6.24
CA SER A 222 -18.82 -12.58 -5.86
C SER A 222 -19.29 -13.54 -4.76
N PHE A 223 -20.20 -13.13 -3.87
CA PHE A 223 -20.67 -13.97 -2.76
C PHE A 223 -22.06 -14.57 -3.04
N ARG A 224 -22.22 -15.87 -2.83
CA ARG A 224 -23.53 -16.53 -2.91
C ARG A 224 -24.24 -16.39 -1.56
N ARG A 225 -25.57 -16.27 -1.54
CA ARG A 225 -26.39 -16.33 -0.29
C ARG A 225 -26.03 -17.52 0.61
N ASN A 226 -25.52 -18.61 0.02
CA ASN A 226 -25.11 -19.82 0.73
C ASN A 226 -23.79 -19.70 1.51
N ASP A 227 -22.94 -18.72 1.20
CA ASP A 227 -21.67 -18.51 1.93
C ASP A 227 -21.90 -18.00 3.36
N PHE A 228 -23.03 -17.35 3.61
CA PHE A 228 -23.45 -16.84 4.92
C PHE A 228 -24.35 -17.81 5.70
N ASN A 229 -24.67 -18.99 5.16
CA ASN A 229 -25.54 -19.98 5.83
C ASN A 229 -24.76 -20.85 6.85
N VAL A 230 -24.10 -20.20 7.82
CA VAL A 230 -23.30 -20.85 8.86
C VAL A 230 -24.17 -21.76 9.76
N ILE A 231 -25.40 -21.34 10.04
CA ILE A 231 -26.37 -22.09 10.87
C ILE A 231 -26.88 -23.33 10.12
N GLY A 232 -27.14 -23.23 8.82
CA GLY A 232 -27.50 -24.37 7.97
C GLY A 232 -26.38 -25.40 7.86
N ARG A 233 -25.12 -24.95 7.74
CA ARG A 233 -23.94 -25.83 7.77
C ARG A 233 -23.77 -26.58 9.10
N TRP A 234 -24.15 -25.95 10.22
CA TRP A 234 -24.11 -26.61 11.53
C TRP A 234 -25.25 -27.62 11.71
N ARG A 235 -26.47 -27.30 11.27
CA ARG A 235 -27.64 -28.21 11.30
C ARG A 235 -27.52 -29.40 10.33
N SER A 236 -26.87 -29.23 9.18
CA SER A 236 -26.78 -30.28 8.15
C SER A 236 -25.77 -31.38 8.44
N ARG A 237 -25.00 -31.32 9.53
CA ARG A 237 -23.98 -32.32 9.89
C ARG A 237 -24.51 -33.76 10.05
N LYS A 238 -25.83 -33.94 10.25
CA LYS A 238 -26.48 -35.26 10.38
C LYS A 238 -27.27 -35.70 9.14
N HIS A 239 -27.44 -34.84 8.14
CA HIS A 239 -28.16 -35.19 6.91
C HIS A 239 -27.17 -35.61 5.83
N THR A 240 -27.49 -36.65 5.08
CA THR A 240 -26.81 -37.05 3.84
C THR A 240 -27.79 -36.93 2.68
N PHE A 241 -27.25 -36.72 1.48
CA PHE A 241 -28.01 -36.82 0.23
C PHE A 241 -27.49 -38.00 -0.57
N ALA A 242 -28.40 -38.79 -1.12
CA ALA A 242 -28.07 -39.88 -2.02
C ALA A 242 -27.61 -39.32 -3.38
N LEU A 243 -26.40 -39.68 -3.80
CA LEU A 243 -25.88 -39.44 -5.14
C LEU A 243 -25.90 -40.75 -5.91
N ALA A 244 -26.73 -40.85 -6.95
CA ALA A 244 -26.70 -41.99 -7.86
C ALA A 244 -25.58 -41.80 -8.88
N LEU A 245 -24.65 -42.75 -8.99
CA LEU A 245 -23.54 -42.67 -9.92
C LEU A 245 -23.78 -43.58 -11.12
N SER A 246 -23.58 -43.05 -12.32
CA SER A 246 -23.67 -43.76 -13.59
C SER A 246 -22.40 -43.60 -14.41
N ASP A 247 -22.07 -44.60 -15.22
CA ASP A 247 -20.97 -44.52 -16.18
C ASP A 247 -21.34 -43.63 -17.38
N SER A 248 -20.39 -43.42 -18.30
CA SER A 248 -20.59 -42.60 -19.49
C SER A 248 -21.62 -43.16 -20.48
N GLU A 249 -21.96 -44.45 -20.40
CA GLU A 249 -22.97 -45.12 -21.23
C GLU A 249 -24.35 -45.17 -20.55
N GLY A 250 -24.47 -44.71 -19.30
CA GLY A 250 -25.69 -44.72 -18.51
C GLY A 250 -25.88 -45.98 -17.66
N GLY A 251 -24.89 -46.87 -17.59
CA GLY A 251 -24.87 -47.99 -16.67
C GLY A 251 -24.80 -47.53 -15.22
N ALA A 252 -25.65 -48.10 -14.36
CA ALA A 252 -25.67 -47.77 -12.94
C ALA A 252 -24.46 -48.38 -12.23
N ILE A 253 -23.70 -47.56 -11.50
CA ILE A 253 -22.52 -47.99 -10.75
C ILE A 253 -22.91 -48.29 -9.30
N ARG A 254 -23.24 -47.25 -8.54
CA ARG A 254 -23.69 -47.34 -7.14
C ARG A 254 -24.32 -46.03 -6.67
N THR A 255 -24.97 -46.06 -5.51
CA THR A 255 -25.43 -44.85 -4.81
C THR A 255 -24.50 -44.56 -3.63
N VAL A 256 -24.10 -43.30 -3.45
CA VAL A 256 -23.22 -42.86 -2.35
C VAL A 256 -23.88 -41.79 -1.50
N ASP A 257 -23.64 -41.85 -0.19
CA ASP A 257 -24.14 -40.86 0.76
C ASP A 257 -23.18 -39.68 0.85
N ALA A 258 -23.61 -38.52 0.34
CA ALA A 258 -22.78 -37.34 0.35
C ALA A 258 -23.25 -36.28 1.34
N ARG A 259 -22.28 -35.58 1.92
CA ARG A 259 -22.56 -34.49 2.86
C ARG A 259 -23.14 -33.27 2.14
N PRO A 260 -24.20 -32.64 2.67
CA PRO A 260 -24.72 -31.39 2.18
C PRO A 260 -23.63 -30.30 2.13
N MET A 261 -23.75 -29.39 1.16
CA MET A 261 -22.87 -28.22 0.98
C MET A 261 -21.40 -28.54 0.64
N GLN A 262 -21.03 -29.82 0.50
CA GLN A 262 -19.75 -30.21 -0.07
C GLN A 262 -19.81 -30.10 -1.59
N SER A 263 -18.69 -29.73 -2.24
CA SER A 263 -18.65 -29.76 -3.72
C SER A 263 -18.72 -31.19 -4.23
N LEU A 264 -19.34 -31.39 -5.39
CA LEU A 264 -19.41 -32.69 -6.03
C LEU A 264 -18.01 -33.27 -6.24
N PHE A 265 -17.05 -32.44 -6.69
CA PHE A 265 -15.65 -32.83 -6.83
C PHE A 265 -15.06 -33.46 -5.57
N THR A 266 -15.24 -32.80 -4.42
CA THR A 266 -14.70 -33.31 -3.15
C THR A 266 -15.45 -34.58 -2.71
N ALA A 267 -16.76 -34.66 -2.98
CA ALA A 267 -17.57 -35.83 -2.62
C ALA A 267 -17.14 -37.05 -3.44
N MET A 268 -17.00 -36.89 -4.76
CA MET A 268 -16.58 -37.97 -5.65
C MET A 268 -15.18 -38.49 -5.29
N GLY A 269 -14.24 -37.60 -4.99
CA GLY A 269 -12.89 -37.99 -4.56
C GLY A 269 -12.86 -38.81 -3.28
N LYS A 270 -13.70 -38.49 -2.28
CA LYS A 270 -13.81 -39.29 -1.04
C LYS A 270 -14.41 -40.67 -1.27
N GLU A 271 -15.29 -40.78 -2.26
CA GLU A 271 -15.97 -42.03 -2.62
C GLU A 271 -15.12 -42.91 -3.55
N GLY A 272 -13.89 -42.51 -3.88
CA GLY A 272 -12.99 -43.28 -4.75
C GLY A 272 -13.19 -43.02 -6.24
N TYR A 273 -13.87 -41.93 -6.61
CA TYR A 273 -14.04 -41.47 -7.99
C TYR A 273 -13.39 -40.08 -8.17
N PRO A 274 -12.05 -39.96 -8.10
CA PRO A 274 -11.36 -38.69 -8.18
C PRO A 274 -11.48 -38.09 -9.59
N LEU A 275 -12.34 -37.10 -9.75
CA LEU A 275 -12.45 -36.38 -11.02
C LEU A 275 -11.12 -35.69 -11.38
N PRO A 276 -10.77 -35.61 -12.67
CA PRO A 276 -9.51 -34.99 -13.10
C PRO A 276 -9.53 -33.48 -12.81
N SER A 277 -8.39 -32.96 -12.33
CA SER A 277 -8.25 -31.53 -11.98
C SER A 277 -6.80 -31.08 -11.88
N THR A 278 -6.47 -29.99 -12.56
CA THR A 278 -5.19 -29.27 -12.43
C THR A 278 -5.32 -28.07 -11.48
N CYS A 279 -6.52 -27.52 -11.33
CA CYS A 279 -6.77 -26.28 -10.58
C CYS A 279 -7.17 -26.49 -9.11
N GLY A 280 -7.18 -27.73 -8.61
CA GLY A 280 -7.59 -28.05 -7.24
C GLY A 280 -9.04 -27.67 -6.90
N GLY A 281 -9.89 -27.47 -7.91
CA GLY A 281 -11.28 -27.06 -7.74
C GLY A 281 -11.57 -25.56 -7.90
N GLY A 282 -10.62 -24.76 -8.41
CA GLY A 282 -10.81 -23.34 -8.71
C GLY A 282 -11.73 -23.01 -9.90
N GLY A 283 -12.23 -24.01 -10.64
CA GLY A 283 -13.16 -23.78 -11.75
C GLY A 283 -12.55 -23.14 -13.00
N THR A 284 -11.23 -23.31 -13.20
CA THR A 284 -10.47 -22.69 -14.28
C THR A 284 -9.88 -23.66 -15.31
N CYS A 285 -9.80 -24.96 -15.00
CA CYS A 285 -9.20 -25.97 -15.91
C CYS A 285 -10.21 -26.77 -16.75
N GLY A 286 -11.51 -26.74 -16.41
CA GLY A 286 -12.54 -27.48 -17.16
C GLY A 286 -12.56 -29.01 -17.00
N LEU A 287 -11.56 -29.61 -16.37
CA LEU A 287 -11.39 -31.08 -16.34
C LEU A 287 -12.44 -31.83 -15.50
N CYS A 288 -12.89 -31.27 -14.37
CA CYS A 288 -13.84 -31.90 -13.46
C CYS A 288 -15.30 -31.91 -13.97
N ARG A 289 -15.48 -32.01 -15.28
CA ARG A 289 -16.75 -31.97 -15.97
C ARG A 289 -17.50 -33.30 -15.77
N VAL A 290 -18.76 -33.18 -15.39
CA VAL A 290 -19.69 -34.30 -15.17
C VAL A 290 -21.05 -33.96 -15.76
N ARG A 291 -21.87 -34.95 -16.06
CA ARG A 291 -23.24 -34.74 -16.52
C ARG A 291 -24.22 -35.07 -15.39
N ILE A 292 -25.11 -34.14 -15.05
CA ILE A 292 -26.04 -34.28 -13.92
C ILE A 292 -27.50 -34.14 -14.38
N GLY A 293 -27.71 -33.38 -15.47
CA GLY A 293 -29.02 -33.08 -16.03
C GLY A 293 -29.24 -31.57 -16.18
N PRO A 294 -30.24 -31.16 -16.98
CA PRO A 294 -30.47 -29.76 -17.31
C PRO A 294 -30.98 -28.93 -16.11
N ASP A 295 -31.59 -29.58 -15.12
CA ASP A 295 -32.24 -28.91 -13.97
C ASP A 295 -31.26 -28.21 -13.02
N LEU A 296 -29.99 -28.61 -13.02
CA LEU A 296 -28.99 -28.00 -12.16
C LEU A 296 -28.53 -26.66 -12.76
N PRO A 297 -28.54 -25.55 -12.00
CA PRO A 297 -28.27 -24.23 -12.56
C PRO A 297 -26.84 -24.10 -13.10
N ILE A 298 -26.71 -23.47 -14.28
CA ILE A 298 -25.43 -23.15 -14.91
C ILE A 298 -24.76 -22.00 -14.16
N LEU A 299 -23.53 -22.18 -13.71
CA LEU A 299 -22.74 -21.14 -13.05
C LEU A 299 -21.82 -20.40 -14.01
N PRO A 300 -21.32 -19.20 -13.66
CA PRO A 300 -20.38 -18.45 -14.49
C PRO A 300 -19.09 -19.21 -14.81
N ALA A 301 -18.64 -20.08 -13.92
CA ALA A 301 -17.46 -20.91 -14.17
C ALA A 301 -17.73 -22.00 -15.22
N ASP A 302 -18.94 -22.58 -15.24
CA ASP A 302 -19.34 -23.56 -16.24
C ASP A 302 -19.34 -22.91 -17.63
N ARG A 303 -19.98 -21.73 -17.78
CA ARG A 303 -20.01 -20.97 -19.04
C ARG A 303 -18.64 -20.59 -19.60
N ARG A 304 -17.62 -20.49 -18.74
CA ARG A 304 -16.26 -20.16 -19.17
C ARG A 304 -15.50 -21.36 -19.72
N GLN A 305 -15.89 -22.58 -19.35
CA GLN A 305 -15.10 -23.79 -19.59
C GLN A 305 -15.85 -24.84 -20.41
N ILE A 306 -17.17 -24.76 -20.46
CA ILE A 306 -18.05 -25.73 -21.12
C ILE A 306 -18.82 -25.00 -22.23
N PRO A 307 -18.81 -25.50 -23.48
CA PRO A 307 -19.60 -24.96 -24.58
C PRO A 307 -21.11 -24.97 -24.28
N ASP A 308 -21.86 -24.02 -24.84
CA ASP A 308 -23.29 -23.87 -24.58
C ASP A 308 -24.11 -25.14 -24.93
N ALA A 309 -23.77 -25.84 -26.02
CA ALA A 309 -24.41 -27.10 -26.39
C ALA A 309 -24.29 -28.18 -25.31
N GLU A 310 -23.11 -28.33 -24.70
CA GLU A 310 -22.91 -29.28 -23.59
C GLU A 310 -23.61 -28.81 -22.31
N LEU A 311 -23.69 -27.49 -22.06
CA LEU A 311 -24.44 -26.97 -20.92
C LEU A 311 -25.93 -27.29 -21.03
N GLU A 312 -26.50 -27.24 -22.23
CA GLU A 312 -27.89 -27.63 -22.50
C GLU A 312 -28.10 -29.15 -22.28
N GLU A 313 -27.11 -29.98 -22.59
CA GLU A 313 -27.13 -31.42 -22.33
C GLU A 313 -26.98 -31.81 -20.84
N GLY A 314 -26.73 -30.82 -19.97
CA GLY A 314 -26.62 -31.00 -18.52
C GLY A 314 -25.20 -31.20 -17.99
N TYR A 315 -24.17 -30.81 -18.75
CA TYR A 315 -22.77 -30.83 -18.29
C TYR A 315 -22.48 -29.67 -17.35
N ARG A 316 -21.74 -29.94 -16.28
CA ARG A 316 -21.37 -28.97 -15.25
C ARG A 316 -19.98 -29.24 -14.69
N LEU A 317 -19.34 -28.24 -14.09
CA LEU A 317 -18.08 -28.42 -13.35
C LEU A 317 -18.38 -28.88 -11.92
N ALA A 318 -18.03 -30.13 -11.61
CA ALA A 318 -18.26 -30.72 -10.29
C ALA A 318 -17.61 -29.93 -9.15
N CYS A 319 -16.51 -29.20 -9.40
CA CYS A 319 -15.84 -28.42 -8.37
C CYS A 319 -16.60 -27.16 -7.94
N GLN A 320 -17.49 -26.64 -8.79
CA GLN A 320 -18.22 -25.39 -8.56
C GLN A 320 -19.64 -25.61 -8.04
N HIS A 321 -20.09 -26.86 -8.03
CA HIS A 321 -21.43 -27.27 -7.63
C HIS A 321 -21.44 -27.95 -6.28
N GLN A 322 -22.27 -27.44 -5.38
CA GLN A 322 -22.49 -27.99 -4.04
C GLN A 322 -23.70 -28.92 -4.02
N ILE A 323 -23.64 -29.94 -3.19
CA ILE A 323 -24.70 -30.92 -3.01
C ILE A 323 -25.78 -30.35 -2.09
N THR A 324 -26.93 -30.00 -2.67
CA THR A 324 -28.07 -29.41 -1.93
C THR A 324 -29.33 -30.27 -1.96
N SER A 325 -29.35 -31.30 -2.79
CA SER A 325 -30.44 -32.27 -2.95
C SER A 325 -29.88 -33.60 -3.45
N PRO A 326 -30.67 -34.70 -3.40
CA PRO A 326 -30.32 -35.91 -4.14
C PRO A 326 -30.20 -35.61 -5.63
N LEU A 327 -29.22 -36.21 -6.30
CA LEU A 327 -28.97 -36.01 -7.74
C LEU A 327 -28.25 -37.23 -8.35
N SER A 328 -28.39 -37.40 -9.67
CA SER A 328 -27.69 -38.43 -10.44
C SER A 328 -26.48 -37.83 -11.14
N VAL A 329 -25.31 -38.43 -11.03
CA VAL A 329 -24.07 -37.97 -11.66
C VAL A 329 -23.57 -39.04 -12.63
N THR A 330 -23.52 -38.69 -13.90
CA THR A 330 -22.81 -39.45 -14.92
C THR A 330 -21.35 -39.03 -14.95
N LEU A 331 -20.48 -40.01 -14.71
CA LEU A 331 -19.04 -39.87 -14.68
C LEU A 331 -18.46 -39.72 -16.10
N PRO A 332 -17.33 -39.00 -16.25
CA PRO A 332 -16.65 -38.92 -17.54
C PRO A 332 -16.09 -40.28 -17.95
N HIS A 333 -16.04 -40.51 -19.26
CA HIS A 333 -15.50 -41.72 -19.85
C HIS A 333 -14.06 -41.99 -19.39
N GLY A 334 -13.73 -43.25 -19.12
CA GLY A 334 -12.38 -43.67 -18.72
C GLY A 334 -12.02 -43.39 -17.26
N LEU A 335 -12.89 -42.77 -16.46
CA LEU A 335 -12.64 -42.57 -15.04
C LEU A 335 -12.63 -43.89 -14.24
N LEU A 336 -13.49 -44.82 -14.62
CA LEU A 336 -13.62 -46.12 -13.95
C LEU A 336 -12.52 -47.11 -14.36
N ASP A 337 -11.96 -46.92 -15.55
CA ASP A 337 -10.93 -47.79 -16.13
C ASP A 337 -9.51 -47.31 -15.81
N ALA A 338 -9.38 -46.16 -15.14
CA ALA A 338 -8.11 -45.59 -14.76
C ALA A 338 -7.39 -46.53 -13.77
N THR A 339 -6.21 -47.00 -14.19
CA THR A 339 -5.36 -47.90 -13.41
C THR A 339 -3.99 -47.30 -13.21
N ASP A 340 -3.40 -47.53 -12.04
CA ASP A 340 -2.04 -47.12 -11.75
C ASP A 340 -1.07 -48.08 -12.46
N ILE A 341 -0.27 -47.52 -13.37
CA ILE A 341 0.70 -48.29 -14.15
C ILE A 341 2.10 -47.76 -13.85
N LYS A 342 2.97 -48.65 -13.35
CA LYS A 342 4.40 -48.33 -13.22
C LYS A 342 5.03 -48.40 -14.60
N ALA A 343 5.62 -47.30 -15.04
CA ALA A 343 6.31 -47.19 -16.32
C ALA A 343 7.80 -46.90 -16.12
N VAL A 344 8.64 -47.25 -17.09
CA VAL A 344 10.06 -46.93 -17.11
C VAL A 344 10.31 -45.87 -18.17
N VAL A 345 11.03 -44.80 -17.81
CA VAL A 345 11.47 -43.79 -18.80
C VAL A 345 12.51 -44.42 -19.71
N VAL A 346 12.20 -44.52 -21.01
CA VAL A 346 13.11 -45.05 -22.04
C VAL A 346 13.97 -43.93 -22.62
N SER A 347 13.36 -42.78 -22.88
CA SER A 347 14.06 -41.60 -23.38
C SER A 347 13.33 -40.33 -22.96
N SER A 348 14.11 -39.27 -22.80
CA SER A 348 13.63 -37.90 -22.64
C SER A 348 14.47 -37.02 -23.56
N THR A 349 13.86 -36.47 -24.61
CA THR A 349 14.58 -35.75 -25.68
C THR A 349 13.92 -34.42 -25.93
N PHE A 350 14.67 -33.32 -25.89
CA PHE A 350 14.14 -32.01 -26.26
C PHE A 350 13.81 -31.96 -27.76
N ILE A 351 12.57 -31.60 -28.10
CA ILE A 351 12.12 -31.33 -29.47
C ILE A 351 12.33 -29.84 -29.79
N THR A 352 11.99 -28.99 -28.82
CA THR A 352 12.25 -27.55 -28.82
C THR A 352 12.85 -27.16 -27.47
N PRO A 353 13.37 -25.94 -27.30
CA PRO A 353 13.94 -25.50 -26.03
C PRO A 353 12.95 -25.59 -24.85
N ASP A 354 11.66 -25.49 -25.09
CA ASP A 354 10.59 -25.47 -24.10
C ASP A 354 9.69 -26.73 -24.12
N MET A 355 9.95 -27.68 -25.02
CA MET A 355 9.15 -28.91 -25.18
C MET A 355 10.05 -30.12 -25.39
N TYR A 356 9.81 -31.17 -24.61
CA TYR A 356 10.51 -32.44 -24.75
C TYR A 356 9.55 -33.60 -24.95
N GLU A 357 10.02 -34.61 -25.68
CA GLU A 357 9.39 -35.92 -25.80
C GLU A 357 9.79 -36.79 -24.63
N LEU A 358 8.81 -37.39 -23.96
CA LEU A 358 9.02 -38.38 -22.92
C LEU A 358 8.45 -39.72 -23.39
N CYS A 359 9.33 -40.69 -23.64
CA CYS A 359 8.93 -42.04 -24.04
C CYS A 359 8.97 -42.97 -22.84
N LEU A 360 7.82 -43.58 -22.56
CA LEU A 360 7.63 -44.48 -21.42
C LEU A 360 7.43 -45.92 -21.92
N SER A 361 8.17 -46.87 -21.35
CA SER A 361 7.92 -48.30 -21.52
C SER A 361 6.96 -48.77 -20.46
N LEU A 362 5.87 -49.40 -20.90
CA LEU A 362 4.86 -50.00 -20.05
C LEU A 362 5.12 -51.51 -19.91
N PRO A 363 4.85 -52.10 -18.73
CA PRO A 363 5.02 -53.55 -18.50
C PRO A 363 4.02 -54.38 -19.31
N THR A 364 2.85 -53.81 -19.61
CA THR A 364 1.80 -54.42 -20.43
C THR A 364 1.31 -53.37 -21.44
N PRO A 365 0.94 -53.78 -22.67
CA PRO A 365 0.27 -52.88 -23.61
C PRO A 365 -0.96 -52.24 -22.98
N LEU A 366 -1.13 -50.94 -23.18
CA LEU A 366 -2.28 -50.18 -22.72
C LEU A 366 -3.22 -49.95 -23.90
N ASP A 367 -4.48 -50.37 -23.76
CA ASP A 367 -5.53 -49.99 -24.68
C ASP A 367 -5.97 -48.55 -24.37
N PHE A 368 -5.91 -47.66 -25.36
CA PHE A 368 -6.35 -46.28 -25.22
C PHE A 368 -6.96 -45.76 -26.52
N ARG A 369 -7.76 -44.70 -26.41
CA ARG A 369 -8.30 -43.98 -27.55
C ARG A 369 -7.46 -42.73 -27.84
N ALA A 370 -7.20 -42.44 -29.11
CA ALA A 370 -6.53 -41.20 -29.51
C ALA A 370 -7.25 -39.98 -28.90
N GLY A 371 -6.47 -39.07 -28.27
CA GLY A 371 -6.97 -37.92 -27.51
C GLY A 371 -7.12 -38.16 -26.01
N SER A 372 -6.90 -39.38 -25.52
CA SER A 372 -6.78 -39.66 -24.08
C SER A 372 -5.48 -39.10 -23.52
N TYR A 373 -5.43 -38.92 -22.21
CA TYR A 373 -4.23 -38.47 -21.50
C TYR A 373 -3.93 -39.40 -20.33
N VAL A 374 -2.69 -39.36 -19.86
CA VAL A 374 -2.25 -40.01 -18.61
C VAL A 374 -1.91 -38.93 -17.59
N GLN A 375 -2.13 -39.22 -16.31
CA GLN A 375 -1.65 -38.38 -15.23
C GLN A 375 -0.34 -38.95 -14.69
N VAL A 376 0.74 -38.18 -14.80
CA VAL A 376 2.05 -38.57 -14.29
C VAL A 376 2.20 -38.04 -12.87
N GLU A 377 2.38 -38.94 -11.90
CA GLU A 377 2.70 -38.56 -10.53
C GLU A 377 4.21 -38.33 -10.41
N ILE A 378 4.58 -37.14 -9.92
CA ILE A 378 5.98 -36.78 -9.66
C ILE A 378 6.18 -36.81 -8.14
N PRO A 379 6.92 -37.78 -7.59
CA PRO A 379 7.17 -37.85 -6.15
C PRO A 379 8.01 -36.66 -5.69
N PRO A 380 7.98 -36.29 -4.40
CA PRO A 380 8.82 -35.22 -3.86
C PRO A 380 10.29 -35.43 -4.22
N PHE A 381 10.88 -34.44 -4.87
CA PHE A 381 12.28 -34.46 -5.29
C PHE A 381 12.87 -33.05 -5.18
N THR A 382 14.20 -32.98 -5.16
CA THR A 382 14.93 -31.72 -5.30
C THR A 382 15.63 -31.76 -6.64
N SER A 383 15.47 -30.71 -7.44
CA SER A 383 16.19 -30.54 -8.71
C SER A 383 16.84 -29.17 -8.76
N CYS A 384 17.96 -29.11 -9.48
CA CYS A 384 18.62 -27.88 -9.87
C CYS A 384 18.51 -27.75 -11.39
N LEU A 385 17.93 -26.65 -11.89
CA LEU A 385 17.79 -26.42 -13.33
C LEU A 385 19.16 -26.35 -14.04
N ASP A 386 20.17 -25.83 -13.33
CA ASP A 386 21.54 -25.68 -13.85
C ASP A 386 22.26 -27.03 -14.03
N GLU A 387 21.77 -28.08 -13.39
CA GLU A 387 22.32 -29.43 -13.43
C GLU A 387 21.61 -30.33 -14.45
N LEU A 388 20.66 -29.80 -15.21
CA LEU A 388 19.99 -30.55 -16.28
C LEU A 388 20.96 -30.83 -17.43
N ASP A 389 20.99 -32.08 -17.87
CA ASP A 389 21.73 -32.50 -19.07
C ASP A 389 20.97 -32.01 -20.32
N LEU A 390 21.27 -30.78 -20.73
CA LEU A 390 20.63 -30.10 -21.86
C LEU A 390 21.47 -30.26 -23.14
N PRO A 391 20.85 -30.55 -24.30
CA PRO A 391 21.53 -30.45 -25.58
C PRO A 391 22.07 -29.03 -25.81
N ASP A 392 23.25 -28.91 -26.42
CA ASP A 392 23.95 -27.63 -26.63
C ASP A 392 23.06 -26.54 -27.25
N GLN A 393 22.20 -26.92 -28.19
CA GLN A 393 21.27 -26.00 -28.87
C GLN A 393 20.22 -25.40 -27.92
N VAL A 394 19.71 -26.21 -26.99
CA VAL A 394 18.72 -25.77 -25.99
C VAL A 394 19.40 -24.91 -24.93
N LYS A 395 20.57 -25.35 -24.44
CA LYS A 395 21.36 -24.63 -23.44
C LYS A 395 21.69 -23.21 -23.89
N ALA A 396 22.20 -23.06 -25.11
CA ALA A 396 22.54 -21.75 -25.68
C ALA A 396 21.34 -20.80 -25.81
N GLN A 397 20.11 -21.31 -25.88
CA GLN A 397 18.91 -20.47 -25.93
C GLN A 397 18.42 -20.07 -24.54
N TRP A 398 18.47 -21.01 -23.58
CA TRP A 398 18.09 -20.73 -22.19
C TRP A 398 19.00 -19.69 -21.54
N GLU A 399 20.32 -19.73 -21.81
CA GLU A 399 21.27 -18.72 -21.31
C GLU A 399 21.06 -17.31 -21.90
N ARG A 400 20.31 -17.18 -22.99
CA ARG A 400 19.98 -15.90 -23.65
C ARG A 400 18.64 -15.32 -23.20
N SER A 401 17.83 -16.09 -22.47
CA SER A 401 16.47 -15.75 -22.02
C SER A 401 16.51 -15.22 -20.59
#